data_AF-A0A9P6FXR8-F1
#
_entry.id   AF-A0A9P6FXR8-F1
#
_cell.length_a   1.000
_cell.length_b   1.000
_cell.length_c   1.000
_cell.angle_alpha   90.00
_cell.angle_beta   90.00
_cell.angle_gamma   90.00
#
_symmetry.space_group_name_H-M   'P 1'
#
loop_
_entity.id
_entity.type
_entity.pdbx_description
1 polymer ?
#
loop_
_entity_poly.entity_id
_entity_poly.type
_entity_poly.pdbx_seq_one_letter_code
_entity_poly.pdbx_strand_id
1 'polypeptide(L)'
;MGKALIGYTLGLMSGPPLGGLLYERGGYRAPFIFCGAITLLDFICRAFIIEEREEIVNALREQGMSNEAMEEEAQVVARRKQERQETSSSFRNLLKSKRLIGCVLVTACNAFVFSGAEPTVPLHLASKFDLSSEKIGLVFMAFSLPTITSPLSAILTPILGEISAVVRSTGTGDGFARAYAMFNMAFSVGVLVGPVVCGLIYEHFGFWAICLTMSGVLFLVTPVVILWIGGIDQKRQDLAKYKEEEKAKQSTQSASSRSLLAHSKYSIEFHQEQSLELGTRGGTSTLDLDQQRDNGN
;
A
#
# COMPACT_ATOMS: atom_id res chain seq x y z
N MET A 1 -5.38 4.54 -4.11
CA MET A 1 -4.88 5.18 -2.87
C MET A 1 -5.59 6.50 -2.56
N GLY A 2 -5.57 7.50 -3.45
CA GLY A 2 -6.13 8.85 -3.15
C GLY A 2 -7.60 8.89 -2.69
N LYS A 3 -8.50 8.11 -3.33
CA LYS A 3 -9.92 8.03 -2.94
C LYS A 3 -10.13 7.51 -1.50
N ALA A 4 -9.33 6.54 -1.06
CA ALA A 4 -9.43 5.97 0.29
C ALA A 4 -8.91 6.95 1.36
N LEU A 5 -7.87 7.73 1.05
CA LEU A 5 -7.32 8.76 1.94
C LEU A 5 -8.30 9.89 2.23
N ILE A 6 -9.20 10.21 1.29
CA ILE A 6 -10.27 11.20 1.50
C ILE A 6 -11.24 10.72 2.59
N GLY A 7 -11.56 9.42 2.63
CA GLY A 7 -12.40 8.87 3.69
C GLY A 7 -11.78 9.02 5.08
N TYR A 8 -10.47 8.80 5.19
CA TYR A 8 -9.73 8.99 6.45
C TYR A 8 -9.77 10.44 6.95
N THR A 9 -9.51 11.42 6.08
CA THR A 9 -9.54 12.83 6.48
C THR A 9 -10.94 13.33 6.84
N LEU A 10 -11.97 12.86 6.11
CA LEU A 10 -13.36 13.14 6.45
C LEU A 10 -13.74 12.55 7.81
N GLY A 11 -13.28 11.35 8.13
CA GLY A 11 -13.46 10.71 9.44
C GLY A 11 -12.81 11.52 10.56
N LEU A 12 -11.56 11.95 10.39
CA LEU A 12 -10.87 12.80 11.37
C LEU A 12 -11.54 14.16 11.58
N MET A 13 -12.06 14.78 10.52
CA MET A 13 -12.73 16.08 10.63
C MET A 13 -14.11 15.97 11.29
N SER A 14 -14.91 14.98 10.89
CA SER A 14 -16.29 14.84 11.36
C SER A 14 -16.41 14.10 12.69
N GLY A 15 -15.43 13.27 13.04
CA GLY A 15 -15.42 12.43 14.24
C GLY A 15 -15.55 13.21 15.55
N PRO A 16 -14.65 14.16 15.87
CA PRO A 16 -14.71 14.90 17.13
C PRO A 16 -15.99 15.71 17.33
N PRO A 17 -16.53 16.45 16.34
CA PRO A 17 -17.85 17.09 16.44
C PRO A 17 -18.99 16.10 16.65
N LEU A 18 -19.05 15.01 15.86
CA LEU A 18 -20.13 14.02 16.00
C LEU A 18 -20.08 13.35 17.37
N GLY A 19 -18.88 12.94 17.81
CA GLY A 19 -18.65 12.31 19.09
C GLY A 19 -19.03 13.22 20.25
N GLY A 20 -18.62 14.49 20.21
CA GLY A 20 -18.98 15.50 21.20
C GLY A 20 -20.49 15.76 21.26
N LEU A 21 -21.15 15.89 20.10
CA LEU A 21 -22.59 16.11 20.02
C LEU A 21 -23.40 14.91 20.54
N LEU A 22 -22.99 13.70 20.18
CA LEU A 22 -23.61 12.46 20.64
C LEU A 22 -23.44 12.29 22.16
N TYR A 23 -22.26 12.61 22.68
CA TYR A 23 -22.00 12.56 24.12
C TYR A 23 -22.87 13.56 24.89
N GLU A 24 -23.00 14.80 24.40
CA GLU A 24 -23.76 15.85 25.08
C GLU A 24 -25.27 15.52 25.15
N ARG A 25 -25.84 15.00 24.04
CA ARG A 25 -27.29 14.74 23.95
C ARG A 25 -27.71 13.35 24.42
N GLY A 26 -26.87 12.34 24.16
CA GLY A 26 -27.17 10.93 24.42
C GLY A 26 -26.38 10.33 25.58
N GLY A 27 -25.56 11.14 26.25
CA GLY A 27 -24.69 10.72 27.33
C GLY A 27 -23.56 9.79 26.88
N TYR A 28 -22.84 9.24 27.86
CA TYR A 28 -21.65 8.42 27.65
C TYR A 28 -21.85 7.23 26.69
N ARG A 29 -23.04 6.61 26.66
CA ARG A 29 -23.29 5.40 25.86
C ARG A 29 -23.52 5.69 24.38
N ALA A 30 -24.01 6.88 24.02
CA ALA A 30 -24.45 7.17 22.65
C ALA A 30 -23.34 7.10 21.59
N PRO A 31 -22.12 7.64 21.83
CA PRO A 31 -21.02 7.49 20.87
C PRO A 31 -20.66 6.03 20.60
N PHE A 32 -20.63 5.16 21.62
CA PHE A 32 -20.30 3.74 21.46
C PHE A 32 -21.35 2.97 20.66
N ILE A 33 -22.64 3.23 20.92
CA ILE A 33 -23.74 2.61 20.17
C ILE A 33 -23.70 3.05 18.70
N PHE A 34 -23.48 4.34 18.46
CA PHE A 34 -23.38 4.89 17.11
C PHE A 34 -22.22 4.29 16.32
N CYS A 35 -21.01 4.26 16.90
CA CYS A 35 -19.85 3.63 16.29
C CYS A 35 -20.08 2.13 16.06
N GLY A 36 -20.66 1.43 17.03
CA GLY A 36 -21.00 0.01 16.91
C GLY A 36 -21.98 -0.27 15.76
N ALA A 37 -22.99 0.58 15.57
CA ALA A 37 -23.93 0.47 14.47
C ALA A 37 -23.26 0.69 13.10
N ILE A 38 -22.39 1.69 12.98
CA ILE A 38 -21.62 1.93 11.74
C ILE A 38 -20.68 0.75 11.46
N THR A 39 -19.99 0.23 12.46
CA THR A 39 -19.10 -0.93 12.30
C THR A 39 -19.87 -2.18 11.90
N LEU A 40 -21.06 -2.41 12.47
CA LEU A 40 -21.91 -3.53 12.07
C LEU A 40 -22.38 -3.37 10.62
N LEU A 41 -22.73 -2.16 10.20
CA LEU A 41 -23.09 -1.87 8.81
C LEU A 41 -21.90 -2.10 7.87
N ASP A 42 -20.70 -1.64 8.22
CA ASP A 42 -19.47 -1.90 7.45
C ASP A 42 -19.21 -3.42 7.31
N PHE A 43 -19.37 -4.17 8.40
CA PHE A 43 -19.24 -5.63 8.38
C PHE A 43 -20.27 -6.29 7.45
N ILE A 44 -21.53 -5.87 7.50
CA ILE A 44 -22.58 -6.39 6.61
C ILE A 44 -22.26 -6.05 5.15
N CYS A 45 -21.88 -4.80 4.84
CA CYS A 45 -21.47 -4.38 3.50
C CYS A 45 -20.29 -5.20 2.99
N ARG A 46 -19.29 -5.49 3.84
CA ARG A 46 -18.15 -6.36 3.51
C ARG A 46 -18.57 -7.80 3.29
N ALA A 47 -19.51 -8.31 4.08
CA ALA A 47 -20.03 -9.67 3.91
C ALA A 47 -20.78 -9.85 2.57
N PHE A 48 -21.38 -8.78 2.03
CA PHE A 48 -21.99 -8.79 0.70
C PHE A 48 -21.00 -8.55 -0.46
N ILE A 49 -19.79 -8.04 -0.17
CA ILE A 49 -18.71 -7.95 -1.17
C ILE A 49 -18.03 -9.32 -1.21
N ILE A 50 -18.51 -10.18 -2.10
CA ILE A 50 -17.84 -11.43 -2.47
C ILE A 50 -16.57 -11.07 -3.23
N GLU A 51 -15.42 -11.57 -2.79
CA GLU A 51 -14.15 -11.40 -3.49
C GLU A 51 -14.17 -12.21 -4.81
N GLU A 52 -13.97 -11.53 -5.96
CA GLU A 52 -13.88 -12.11 -7.31
C GLU A 52 -12.93 -13.32 -7.41
N ARG A 53 -12.00 -13.48 -6.47
CA ARG A 53 -10.96 -14.52 -6.52
C ARG A 53 -11.49 -15.92 -6.19
N GLU A 54 -12.47 -16.04 -5.29
CA GLU A 54 -13.14 -17.33 -5.04
C GLU A 54 -14.02 -17.71 -6.24
N GLU A 55 -14.67 -16.74 -6.88
CA GLU A 55 -15.42 -16.97 -8.10
C GLU A 55 -14.53 -17.38 -9.26
N ILE A 56 -13.33 -16.81 -9.42
CA ILE A 56 -12.37 -17.23 -10.47
C ILE A 56 -11.92 -18.68 -10.24
N VAL A 57 -11.52 -19.05 -9.02
CA VAL A 57 -11.07 -20.41 -8.71
C VAL A 57 -12.22 -21.42 -8.80
N ASN A 58 -13.43 -21.05 -8.34
CA ASN A 58 -14.60 -21.91 -8.43
C ASN A 58 -15.12 -22.02 -9.88
N ALA A 59 -15.10 -20.95 -10.66
CA ALA A 59 -15.45 -20.98 -12.09
C ALA A 59 -14.48 -21.85 -12.89
N LEU A 60 -13.17 -21.79 -12.60
CA LEU A 60 -12.17 -22.68 -13.22
C LEU A 60 -12.41 -24.16 -12.84
N ARG A 61 -12.82 -24.43 -11.59
CA ARG A 61 -13.19 -25.80 -11.16
C ARG A 61 -14.48 -26.28 -11.82
N GLU A 62 -15.50 -25.42 -11.95
CA GLU A 62 -16.77 -25.72 -12.62
C GLU A 62 -16.59 -25.96 -14.12
N GLN A 63 -15.63 -25.30 -14.76
CA GLN A 63 -15.25 -25.53 -16.16
C GLN A 63 -14.40 -26.82 -16.35
N GLY A 64 -14.14 -27.57 -15.28
CA GLY A 64 -13.34 -28.80 -15.33
C GLY A 64 -11.83 -28.55 -15.48
N MET A 65 -11.38 -27.30 -15.35
CA MET A 65 -9.98 -26.88 -15.50
C MET A 65 -9.22 -27.08 -14.17
N SER A 66 -9.31 -28.29 -13.61
CA SER A 66 -8.74 -28.63 -12.29
C SER A 66 -7.23 -28.39 -12.22
N ASN A 67 -6.51 -28.50 -13.34
CA ASN A 67 -5.08 -28.25 -13.40
C ASN A 67 -4.79 -26.75 -13.23
N GLU A 68 -5.57 -25.86 -13.85
CA GLU A 68 -5.37 -24.41 -13.81
C GLU A 68 -5.75 -23.82 -12.46
N ALA A 69 -6.83 -24.32 -11.83
CA ALA A 69 -7.19 -23.97 -10.47
C ALA A 69 -6.11 -24.39 -9.44
N MET A 70 -5.53 -25.58 -9.63
CA MET A 70 -4.43 -26.08 -8.80
C MET A 70 -3.12 -25.31 -9.07
N GLU A 71 -2.90 -24.86 -10.30
CA GLU A 71 -1.75 -24.03 -10.68
C GLU A 71 -1.86 -22.62 -10.06
N GLU A 72 -3.05 -22.03 -10.01
CA GLU A 72 -3.28 -20.75 -9.32
C GLU A 72 -3.05 -20.87 -7.81
N GLU A 73 -3.56 -21.92 -7.17
CA GLU A 73 -3.30 -22.21 -5.74
C GLU A 73 -1.79 -22.46 -5.48
N ALA A 74 -1.14 -23.24 -6.33
CA ALA A 74 0.29 -23.54 -6.23
C ALA A 74 1.16 -22.30 -6.45
N GLN A 75 0.78 -21.43 -7.39
CA GLN A 75 1.44 -20.14 -7.60
C GLN A 75 1.32 -19.23 -6.37
N VAL A 76 0.16 -19.17 -5.71
CA VAL A 76 -0.01 -18.39 -4.47
C VAL A 76 0.88 -18.92 -3.35
N VAL A 77 0.94 -20.25 -3.18
CA VAL A 77 1.80 -20.88 -2.17
C VAL A 77 3.28 -20.69 -2.49
N ALA A 78 3.68 -20.80 -3.76
CA ALA A 78 5.05 -20.55 -4.21
C ALA A 78 5.44 -19.09 -3.98
N ARG A 79 4.57 -18.12 -4.31
CA ARG A 79 4.77 -16.69 -4.06
C ARG A 79 4.98 -16.40 -2.58
N ARG A 80 4.14 -16.96 -1.70
CA ARG A 80 4.28 -16.86 -0.23
C ARG A 80 5.58 -17.47 0.28
N LYS A 81 6.01 -18.60 -0.29
CA LYS A 81 7.29 -19.25 0.07
C LYS A 81 8.48 -18.42 -0.37
N GLN A 82 8.43 -17.85 -1.57
CA GLN A 82 9.46 -17.00 -2.14
C GLN A 82 9.60 -15.68 -1.36
N GLU A 83 8.48 -15.05 -0.97
CA GLU A 83 8.42 -13.91 -0.04
C GLU A 83 9.06 -14.23 1.32
N ARG A 84 8.90 -15.47 1.81
CA ARG A 84 9.45 -15.94 3.10
C ARG A 84 10.93 -16.35 3.07
N GLN A 85 11.53 -16.49 1.88
CA GLN A 85 12.92 -16.96 1.72
C GLN A 85 13.88 -15.81 1.40
N GLU A 86 13.43 -14.76 0.70
CA GLU A 86 14.19 -13.50 0.53
C GLU A 86 14.24 -12.64 1.82
N THR A 87 13.44 -12.99 2.83
CA THR A 87 13.19 -12.19 4.05
C THR A 87 14.36 -12.10 5.05
N SER A 88 15.31 -13.05 5.05
CA SER A 88 16.28 -13.18 6.16
C SER A 88 17.52 -12.26 6.07
N SER A 89 18.08 -12.02 4.88
CA SER A 89 19.38 -11.32 4.75
C SER A 89 19.29 -9.81 4.51
N SER A 90 18.14 -9.30 4.02
CA SER A 90 18.01 -7.90 3.61
C SER A 90 17.61 -6.91 4.72
N PHE A 91 16.87 -7.34 5.76
CA PHE A 91 16.37 -6.43 6.81
C PHE A 91 17.50 -5.70 7.56
N ARG A 92 18.59 -6.41 7.87
CA ARG A 92 19.77 -5.83 8.53
C ARG A 92 20.47 -4.78 7.67
N ASN A 93 20.38 -4.88 6.34
CA ASN A 93 20.96 -3.92 5.41
C ASN A 93 20.09 -2.66 5.31
N LEU A 94 18.77 -2.79 5.38
CA LEU A 94 17.84 -1.65 5.46
C LEU A 94 18.08 -0.83 6.74
N LEU A 95 18.28 -1.48 7.89
CA LEU A 95 18.58 -0.81 9.16
C LEU A 95 19.90 -0.02 9.16
N LYS A 96 20.81 -0.28 8.22
CA LYS A 96 22.07 0.47 8.09
C LYS A 96 21.93 1.73 7.22
N SER A 97 20.81 1.91 6.54
CA SER A 97 20.57 3.06 5.67
C SER A 97 20.26 4.31 6.48
N LYS A 98 21.16 5.30 6.47
CA LYS A 98 21.01 6.59 7.17
C LYS A 98 19.71 7.32 6.80
N ARG A 99 19.32 7.25 5.52
CA ARG A 99 18.08 7.88 5.00
C ARG A 99 16.83 7.23 5.59
N LEU A 100 16.82 5.89 5.69
CA LEU A 100 15.69 5.16 6.29
C LEU A 100 15.58 5.44 7.79
N ILE A 101 16.70 5.47 8.51
CA ILE A 101 16.73 5.82 9.94
C ILE A 101 16.19 7.24 10.14
N GLY A 102 16.59 8.19 9.30
CA GLY A 102 16.07 9.56 9.33
C GLY A 102 14.55 9.61 9.17
N CYS A 103 14.00 8.95 8.15
CA CYS A 103 12.55 8.88 7.94
C CYS A 103 11.81 8.21 9.11
N VAL A 104 12.36 7.11 9.65
CA VAL A 104 11.79 6.39 10.80
C VAL A 104 11.74 7.28 12.04
N LEU A 105 12.83 7.99 12.36
CA LEU A 105 12.92 8.88 13.50
C LEU A 105 11.90 10.02 13.39
N VAL A 106 11.81 10.64 12.22
CA VAL A 106 10.88 11.74 11.94
C VAL A 106 9.43 11.30 12.10
N THR A 107 9.14 10.11 11.59
CA THR A 107 7.79 9.51 11.70
C THR A 107 7.41 9.28 13.16
N ALA A 108 8.32 8.69 13.95
CA ALA A 108 8.09 8.45 15.37
C ALA A 108 7.86 9.75 16.14
N CYS A 109 8.68 10.78 15.90
CA CYS A 109 8.54 12.08 16.57
C CYS A 109 7.26 12.82 16.16
N ASN A 110 6.88 12.78 14.88
CA ASN A 110 5.63 13.37 14.43
C ASN A 110 4.41 12.64 15.03
N ALA A 111 4.46 11.30 15.09
CA ALA A 111 3.42 10.48 15.70
C ALA A 111 3.28 10.74 17.21
N PHE A 112 4.41 10.90 17.90
CA PHE A 112 4.46 11.30 19.32
C PHE A 112 3.75 12.63 19.56
N VAL A 113 4.05 13.65 18.75
CA VAL A 113 3.42 14.97 18.89
C VAL A 113 1.93 14.92 18.58
N PHE A 114 1.56 14.26 17.49
CA PHE A 114 0.17 14.11 17.09
C PHE A 114 -0.67 13.42 18.17
N SER A 115 -0.19 12.27 18.67
CA SER A 115 -0.93 11.49 19.66
C SER A 115 -0.91 12.11 21.05
N GLY A 116 0.18 12.78 21.43
CA GLY A 116 0.24 13.50 22.71
C GLY A 116 -0.68 14.72 22.79
N ALA A 117 -0.95 15.38 21.66
CA ALA A 117 -1.87 16.51 21.59
C ALA A 117 -3.34 16.08 21.76
N GLU A 118 -3.70 14.88 21.29
CA GLU A 118 -5.09 14.40 21.26
C GLU A 118 -5.77 14.34 22.63
N PRO A 119 -5.18 13.81 23.72
CA PRO A 119 -5.80 13.85 25.04
C PRO A 119 -5.55 15.16 25.80
N THR A 120 -4.46 15.89 25.50
CA THR A 120 -4.04 17.05 26.31
C THR A 120 -4.77 18.33 25.92
N VAL A 121 -5.05 18.53 24.63
CA VAL A 121 -5.77 19.71 24.15
C VAL A 121 -7.23 19.72 24.64
N PRO A 122 -8.04 18.65 24.50
CA PRO A 122 -9.39 18.59 25.05
C PRO A 122 -9.40 18.78 26.56
N LEU A 123 -8.47 18.14 27.28
CA LEU A 123 -8.36 18.24 28.73
C LEU A 123 -8.09 19.68 29.16
N HIS A 124 -7.20 20.38 28.47
CA HIS A 124 -6.92 21.78 28.75
C HIS A 124 -8.09 22.70 28.42
N LEU A 125 -8.75 22.49 27.28
CA LEU A 125 -9.94 23.25 26.87
C LEU A 125 -11.10 23.06 27.86
N ALA A 126 -11.33 21.85 28.33
CA ALA A 126 -12.32 21.54 29.36
C ALA A 126 -11.93 22.19 30.70
N SER A 127 -10.70 21.99 31.19
CA SER A 127 -10.31 22.45 32.53
C SER A 127 -10.12 23.95 32.65
N LYS A 128 -9.63 24.61 31.60
CA LYS A 128 -9.25 26.03 31.63
C LYS A 128 -10.37 26.95 31.15
N PHE A 129 -11.15 26.51 30.16
CA PHE A 129 -12.18 27.31 29.51
C PHE A 129 -13.61 26.79 29.77
N ASP A 130 -13.77 25.71 30.54
CA ASP A 130 -15.06 25.09 30.87
C ASP A 130 -15.91 24.81 29.62
N LEU A 131 -15.24 24.39 28.54
CA LEU A 131 -15.88 24.08 27.28
C LEU A 131 -16.57 22.72 27.35
N SER A 132 -17.83 22.67 26.89
CA SER A 132 -18.56 21.41 26.71
C SER A 132 -17.95 20.54 25.62
N SER A 133 -18.24 19.25 25.64
CA SER A 133 -17.71 18.28 24.67
C SER A 133 -18.09 18.63 23.22
N GLU A 134 -19.27 19.21 22.99
CA GLU A 134 -19.69 19.73 21.70
C GLU A 134 -18.75 20.85 21.19
N LYS A 135 -18.45 21.85 22.04
CA LYS A 135 -17.57 22.97 21.67
C LYS A 135 -16.14 22.51 21.44
N ILE A 136 -15.64 21.58 22.25
CA ILE A 136 -14.33 20.98 22.06
C ILE A 136 -14.26 20.26 20.70
N GLY A 137 -15.29 19.48 20.34
CA GLY A 137 -15.39 18.83 19.03
C GLY A 137 -15.30 19.83 17.87
N LEU A 138 -15.99 20.98 17.97
CA LEU A 138 -15.91 22.05 16.96
C LEU A 138 -14.52 22.69 16.85
N VAL A 139 -13.81 22.86 17.97
CA VAL A 139 -12.41 23.34 17.94
C VAL A 139 -11.51 22.37 17.18
N PHE A 140 -11.68 21.05 17.41
CA PHE A 140 -10.95 20.01 16.67
C PHE A 140 -11.29 19.97 15.18
N MET A 141 -12.54 20.28 14.81
CA MET A 141 -12.94 20.43 13.41
C MET A 141 -12.21 21.59 12.73
N ALA A 142 -12.15 22.75 13.40
CA ALA A 142 -11.43 23.91 12.89
C ALA A 142 -9.92 23.63 12.77
N PHE A 143 -9.33 22.92 13.73
CA PHE A 143 -7.94 22.47 13.69
C PHE A 143 -7.65 21.47 12.56
N SER A 144 -8.64 20.64 12.21
CA SER A 144 -8.51 19.63 11.14
C SER A 144 -8.77 20.18 9.75
N LEU A 145 -9.43 21.34 9.61
CA LEU A 145 -9.77 21.95 8.31
C LEU A 145 -8.54 22.18 7.39
N PRO A 146 -7.38 22.67 7.90
CA PRO A 146 -6.16 22.81 7.10
C PRO A 146 -5.67 21.50 6.49
N THR A 147 -6.02 20.34 7.05
CA THR A 147 -5.63 19.02 6.49
C THR A 147 -6.37 18.70 5.20
N ILE A 148 -7.52 19.34 4.96
CA ILE A 148 -8.32 19.20 3.74
C ILE A 148 -7.86 20.18 2.66
N THR A 149 -7.48 21.40 3.08
CA THR A 149 -7.06 22.48 2.15
C THR A 149 -5.58 22.43 1.81
N SER A 150 -4.75 21.81 2.65
CA SER A 150 -3.38 21.44 2.26
C SER A 150 -3.49 20.50 1.06
N PRO A 151 -2.79 20.76 -0.06
CA PRO A 151 -2.86 19.88 -1.22
C PRO A 151 -2.46 18.49 -0.76
N LEU A 152 -3.44 17.59 -0.74
CA LEU A 152 -3.40 16.21 -0.24
C LEU A 152 -1.96 15.72 -0.08
N SER A 153 -1.46 15.59 1.16
CA SER A 153 -0.25 14.82 1.44
C SER A 153 1.09 15.47 1.01
N ALA A 154 1.27 16.79 0.90
CA ALA A 154 2.61 17.35 0.57
C ALA A 154 3.75 16.93 1.53
N ILE A 155 3.44 16.49 2.76
CA ILE A 155 4.41 15.94 3.73
C ILE A 155 4.47 14.39 3.71
N LEU A 156 3.37 13.69 3.41
CA LEU A 156 3.31 12.21 3.34
C LEU A 156 3.74 11.66 1.95
N THR A 157 3.51 12.42 0.88
CA THR A 157 3.92 12.14 -0.50
C THR A 157 5.44 12.03 -0.67
N PRO A 158 6.27 12.93 -0.10
CA PRO A 158 7.70 12.73 -0.15
C PRO A 158 8.10 11.48 0.63
N ILE A 159 7.50 11.16 1.79
CA ILE A 159 7.89 9.99 2.59
C ILE A 159 7.67 8.68 1.82
N LEU A 160 6.53 8.50 1.16
CA LEU A 160 6.28 7.31 0.33
C LEU A 160 7.22 7.25 -0.89
N GLY A 161 7.52 8.39 -1.51
CA GLY A 161 8.50 8.49 -2.60
C GLY A 161 9.91 8.15 -2.16
N GLU A 162 10.34 8.64 -1.00
CA GLU A 162 11.64 8.41 -0.37
C GLU A 162 11.82 6.95 0.08
N ILE A 163 10.79 6.37 0.71
CA ILE A 163 10.73 4.94 1.03
C ILE A 163 10.88 4.12 -0.25
N SER A 164 10.17 4.47 -1.33
CA SER A 164 10.31 3.77 -2.61
C SER A 164 11.70 3.91 -3.23
N ALA A 165 12.35 5.07 -3.07
CA ALA A 165 13.70 5.32 -3.58
C ALA A 165 14.76 4.51 -2.81
N VAL A 166 14.68 4.46 -1.47
CA VAL A 166 15.60 3.69 -0.62
C VAL A 166 15.47 2.19 -0.83
N VAL A 167 14.25 1.73 -1.06
CA VAL A 167 13.95 0.33 -1.34
C VAL A 167 14.50 -0.10 -2.70
N ARG A 168 14.41 0.78 -3.70
CA ARG A 168 14.97 0.50 -5.03
C ARG A 168 16.49 0.52 -5.03
N SER A 169 17.13 1.39 -4.25
CA SER A 169 18.59 1.45 -4.14
C SER A 169 19.23 0.27 -3.39
N THR A 170 18.43 -0.50 -2.65
CA THR A 170 18.87 -1.73 -1.94
C THR A 170 18.69 -3.00 -2.78
N GLY A 171 18.06 -2.93 -3.96
CA GLY A 171 18.01 -4.03 -4.94
C GLY A 171 17.11 -5.22 -4.57
N THR A 172 16.33 -5.14 -3.49
CA THR A 172 15.45 -6.23 -3.04
C THR A 172 14.02 -6.04 -3.49
N GLY A 173 13.44 -7.06 -4.14
CA GLY A 173 12.09 -7.05 -4.71
C GLY A 173 10.97 -6.81 -3.70
N ASP A 174 11.22 -7.02 -2.40
CA ASP A 174 10.25 -6.89 -1.31
C ASP A 174 10.58 -5.76 -0.31
N GLY A 175 11.60 -4.93 -0.58
CA GLY A 175 12.04 -3.90 0.37
C GLY A 175 10.95 -2.87 0.72
N PHE A 176 9.95 -2.69 -0.16
CA PHE A 176 8.87 -1.71 0.02
C PHE A 176 7.98 -2.07 1.19
N ALA A 177 7.54 -3.33 1.26
CA ALA A 177 6.71 -3.82 2.35
C ALA A 177 7.44 -3.72 3.69
N ARG A 178 8.75 -3.98 3.72
CA ARG A 178 9.57 -3.90 4.94
C ARG A 178 9.80 -2.48 5.42
N ALA A 179 10.16 -1.57 4.52
CA ALA A 179 10.34 -0.17 4.86
C ALA A 179 9.01 0.47 5.28
N TYR A 180 7.91 0.06 4.65
CA TYR A 180 6.55 0.44 5.08
C TYR A 180 6.20 -0.13 6.47
N ALA A 181 6.53 -1.39 6.74
CA ALA A 181 6.35 -1.98 8.08
C ALA A 181 7.18 -1.25 9.14
N MET A 182 8.43 -0.88 8.84
CA MET A 182 9.28 -0.09 9.73
C MET A 182 8.69 1.30 10.01
N PHE A 183 8.16 1.96 8.99
CA PHE A 183 7.43 3.22 9.14
C PHE A 183 6.22 3.06 10.07
N ASN A 184 5.41 2.03 9.89
CA ASN A 184 4.24 1.77 10.73
C ASN A 184 4.61 1.39 12.17
N MET A 185 5.69 0.63 12.37
CA MET A 185 6.22 0.35 13.71
C MET A 185 6.67 1.65 14.41
N ALA A 186 7.40 2.51 13.71
CA ALA A 186 7.86 3.79 14.25
C ALA A 186 6.69 4.71 14.62
N PHE A 187 5.69 4.80 13.74
CA PHE A 187 4.46 5.53 13.99
C PHE A 187 3.74 4.99 15.24
N SER A 188 3.61 3.68 15.36
CA SER A 188 2.97 3.03 16.51
C SER A 188 3.69 3.30 17.83
N VAL A 189 5.03 3.30 17.83
CA VAL A 189 5.81 3.66 19.03
C VAL A 189 5.55 5.11 19.44
N GLY A 190 5.50 6.04 18.48
CA GLY A 190 5.18 7.43 18.78
C GLY A 190 3.76 7.58 19.37
N VAL A 191 2.77 6.94 18.77
CA VAL A 191 1.38 6.92 19.26
C VAL A 191 1.26 6.30 20.65
N LEU A 192 2.04 5.25 20.95
CA LEU A 192 2.03 4.61 22.26
C LEU A 192 2.63 5.50 23.36
N VAL A 193 3.75 6.18 23.06
CA VAL A 193 4.52 6.94 24.06
C VAL A 193 3.97 8.36 24.24
N GLY A 194 3.42 8.97 23.18
CA GLY A 194 2.93 10.35 23.17
C GLY A 194 1.96 10.69 24.30
N PRO A 195 0.80 10.02 24.40
CA PRO A 195 -0.21 10.29 25.42
C PRO A 195 0.33 10.17 26.85
N VAL A 196 1.17 9.16 27.10
CA VAL A 196 1.72 8.90 28.44
C VAL A 196 2.67 10.00 28.87
N VAL A 197 3.64 10.35 28.03
CA VAL A 197 4.63 11.39 28.36
C VAL A 197 3.98 12.76 28.45
N CYS A 198 3.11 13.11 27.49
CA CYS A 198 2.43 14.40 27.49
C CYS A 198 1.45 14.55 28.65
N GLY A 199 0.73 13.47 29.02
CA GLY A 199 -0.15 13.45 30.19
C GLY A 199 0.62 13.72 31.48
N LEU A 200 1.74 13.03 31.70
CA LEU A 200 2.59 13.25 32.89
C LEU A 200 3.15 14.67 32.95
N ILE A 201 3.59 15.23 31.81
CA ILE A 201 4.07 16.61 31.74
C ILE A 201 2.92 17.60 32.03
N TYR A 202 1.70 17.30 31.56
CA TYR A 202 0.52 18.12 31.82
C TYR A 202 0.26 18.27 33.32
N GLU A 203 0.30 17.15 34.05
CA GLU A 203 -0.03 17.10 35.48
C GLU A 203 1.00 17.87 36.32
N HIS A 204 2.29 17.74 36.01
CA HIS A 204 3.35 18.33 36.82
C HIS A 204 3.71 19.77 36.45
N PHE A 205 3.72 20.08 35.16
CA PHE A 205 4.25 21.35 34.65
C PHE A 205 3.22 22.18 33.89
N GLY A 206 2.05 21.62 33.59
CA GLY A 206 0.96 22.29 32.90
C GLY A 206 1.11 22.36 31.38
N PHE A 207 0.12 22.99 30.74
CA PHE A 207 -0.02 23.02 29.27
C PHE A 207 1.17 23.66 28.54
N TRP A 208 1.77 24.72 29.09
CA TRP A 208 2.88 25.42 28.46
C TRP A 208 4.10 24.50 28.26
N ALA A 209 4.38 23.63 29.23
CA ALA A 209 5.49 22.69 29.18
C ALA A 209 5.29 21.66 28.07
N ILE A 210 4.06 21.22 27.83
CA ILE A 210 3.74 20.31 26.70
C ILE A 210 4.01 21.00 25.37
N CYS A 211 3.52 22.23 25.19
CA CYS A 211 3.74 22.99 23.96
C CYS A 211 5.23 23.14 23.64
N LEU A 212 6.06 23.44 24.66
CA LEU A 212 7.51 23.51 24.50
C LEU A 212 8.14 22.15 24.21
N THR A 213 7.70 21.09 24.89
CA THR A 213 8.23 19.74 24.67
C THR A 213 7.93 19.27 23.25
N MET A 214 6.69 19.45 22.77
CA MET A 214 6.29 19.09 21.40
C MET A 214 7.06 19.90 20.36
N SER A 215 7.17 21.22 20.58
CA SER A 215 7.92 22.11 19.68
C SER A 215 9.40 21.75 19.65
N GLY A 216 10.00 21.43 20.80
CA GLY A 216 11.38 21.00 20.92
C GLY A 216 11.65 19.69 20.18
N VAL A 217 10.75 18.70 20.31
CA VAL A 217 10.85 17.42 19.59
C VAL A 217 10.83 17.64 18.07
N LEU A 218 9.91 18.47 17.55
CA LEU A 218 9.87 18.76 16.11
C LEU A 218 11.09 19.57 15.64
N PHE A 219 11.52 20.55 16.43
CA PHE A 219 12.66 21.39 16.09
C PHE A 219 13.96 20.60 16.03
N LEU A 220 14.19 19.66 16.97
CA LEU A 220 15.37 18.79 16.99
C LEU A 220 15.44 17.82 15.82
N VAL A 221 14.28 17.39 15.33
CA VAL A 221 14.16 16.43 14.22
C VAL A 221 14.35 17.10 12.86
N THR A 222 13.96 18.37 12.72
CA THR A 222 14.06 19.16 11.48
C THR A 222 15.47 19.17 10.86
N PRO A 223 16.58 19.44 11.58
CA PRO A 223 17.91 19.41 10.97
C PRO A 223 18.35 17.99 10.57
N VAL A 224 17.91 16.95 11.27
CA VAL A 224 18.20 15.55 10.91
C VAL A 224 17.55 15.20 9.57
N VAL A 225 16.32 15.66 9.33
CA VAL A 225 15.63 15.55 8.02
C VAL A 225 16.50 16.18 6.93
N ILE A 226 16.87 17.45 7.11
CA ILE A 226 17.58 18.24 6.10
C ILE A 226 18.93 17.60 5.75
N LEU A 227 19.65 17.08 6.76
CA LEU A 227 20.96 16.49 6.58
C LEU A 227 20.92 15.05 6.01
N TRP A 228 19.91 14.25 6.36
CA TRP A 228 19.88 12.81 6.02
C TRP A 228 18.92 12.44 4.87
N ILE A 229 17.93 13.26 4.53
CA ILE A 229 17.03 13.01 3.39
C ILE A 229 17.72 13.25 2.03
N GLY A 230 18.94 13.79 2.03
CA GLY A 230 19.77 13.88 0.84
C GLY A 230 19.41 15.09 -0.02
N GLY A 231 20.43 15.85 -0.40
CA GLY A 231 20.27 17.00 -1.28
C GLY A 231 19.70 16.62 -2.64
N ILE A 232 19.12 17.62 -3.33
CA ILE A 232 18.50 17.52 -4.66
C ILE A 232 19.37 16.75 -5.66
N ASP A 233 20.70 16.81 -5.53
CA ASP A 233 21.67 16.17 -6.43
C ASP A 233 21.70 14.65 -6.33
N GLN A 234 21.61 14.07 -5.13
CA GLN A 234 21.54 12.62 -4.95
C GLN A 234 20.23 12.08 -5.53
N LYS A 235 19.13 12.83 -5.34
CA LYS A 235 17.80 12.51 -5.86
C LYS A 235 17.77 12.58 -7.39
N ARG A 236 18.52 13.50 -8.00
CA ARG A 236 18.74 13.57 -9.46
C ARG A 236 19.51 12.35 -9.97
N GLN A 237 20.53 11.88 -9.24
CA GLN A 237 21.31 10.69 -9.61
C GLN A 237 20.49 9.40 -9.50
N ASP A 238 19.70 9.23 -8.44
CA ASP A 238 18.78 8.10 -8.27
C ASP A 238 17.73 8.07 -9.40
N LEU A 239 17.19 9.23 -9.78
CA LEU A 239 16.21 9.36 -10.86
C LEU A 239 16.84 9.09 -12.25
N ALA A 240 18.11 9.47 -12.45
CA ALA A 240 18.83 9.20 -13.69
C ALA A 240 19.06 7.70 -13.87
N LYS A 241 19.54 7.01 -12.83
CA LYS A 241 19.67 5.54 -12.82
C LYS A 241 18.32 4.84 -13.07
N TYR A 242 17.25 5.34 -12.47
CA TYR A 242 15.89 4.81 -12.72
C TYR A 242 15.49 4.89 -14.20
N LYS A 243 15.69 6.06 -14.84
CA LYS A 243 15.36 6.23 -16.26
C LYS A 243 16.16 5.30 -17.17
N GLU A 244 17.40 4.97 -16.80
CA GLU A 244 18.22 4.01 -17.52
C GLU A 244 17.73 2.56 -17.33
N GLU A 245 17.42 2.16 -16.09
CA GLU A 245 16.86 0.82 -15.81
C GLU A 245 15.49 0.60 -16.46
N GLU A 246 14.63 1.61 -16.47
CA GLU A 246 13.31 1.54 -17.10
C GLU A 246 13.42 1.43 -18.62
N LYS A 247 14.35 2.18 -19.23
CA LYS A 247 14.70 2.03 -20.65
C LYS A 247 15.26 0.64 -20.97
N ALA A 248 16.11 0.09 -20.10
CA ALA A 248 16.67 -1.25 -20.27
C ALA A 248 15.61 -2.35 -20.14
N LYS A 249 14.64 -2.20 -19.24
CA LYS A 249 13.50 -3.12 -19.11
C LYS A 249 12.58 -3.04 -20.34
N GLN A 250 12.28 -1.83 -20.82
CA GLN A 250 11.49 -1.65 -22.05
C GLN A 250 12.20 -2.18 -23.30
N SER A 251 13.51 -2.02 -23.42
CA SER A 251 14.27 -2.59 -24.55
C SER A 251 14.32 -4.12 -24.51
N THR A 252 14.50 -4.71 -23.32
CA THR A 252 14.51 -6.16 -23.13
C THR A 252 13.13 -6.78 -23.36
N GLN A 253 12.07 -6.11 -22.91
CA GLN A 253 10.69 -6.56 -23.12
C GLN A 253 10.28 -6.42 -24.59
N SER A 254 10.70 -5.34 -25.27
CA SER A 254 10.52 -5.17 -26.73
C SER A 254 11.30 -6.21 -27.54
N ALA A 255 12.53 -6.54 -27.13
CA ALA A 255 13.33 -7.59 -27.77
C ALA A 255 12.71 -8.99 -27.56
N SER A 256 12.21 -9.29 -26.36
CA SER A 256 11.52 -10.54 -26.06
C SER A 256 10.18 -10.67 -26.80
N SER A 257 9.41 -9.58 -26.95
CA SER A 257 8.20 -9.59 -27.76
C SER A 257 8.51 -9.79 -29.24
N ARG A 258 9.62 -9.22 -29.75
CA ARG A 258 10.07 -9.45 -31.13
C ARG A 258 10.55 -10.87 -31.37
N SER A 259 11.24 -11.49 -30.40
CA SER A 259 11.68 -12.89 -30.53
C SER A 259 10.50 -13.85 -30.48
N LEU A 260 9.49 -13.61 -29.63
CA LEU A 260 8.25 -14.40 -29.58
C LEU A 260 7.43 -14.27 -30.87
N LEU A 261 7.34 -13.07 -31.45
CA LEU A 261 6.69 -12.85 -32.74
C LEU A 261 7.45 -13.53 -33.89
N ALA A 262 8.79 -13.52 -33.86
CA ALA A 262 9.61 -14.23 -34.85
C ALA A 262 9.44 -15.76 -34.74
N HIS A 263 9.39 -16.30 -33.53
CA HIS A 263 9.14 -17.73 -33.29
C HIS A 263 7.75 -18.15 -33.74
N SER A 264 6.72 -17.36 -33.41
CA SER A 264 5.34 -17.58 -33.85
C SER A 264 5.23 -17.61 -35.38
N LYS A 265 5.88 -16.66 -36.06
CA LYS A 265 5.88 -16.59 -37.53
C LYS A 265 6.57 -17.80 -38.18
N TYR A 266 7.71 -18.23 -37.63
CA TYR A 266 8.42 -19.43 -38.07
C TYR A 266 7.58 -20.70 -37.87
N SER A 267 6.88 -20.83 -36.74
CA SER A 267 6.00 -21.97 -36.47
C SER A 267 4.81 -22.03 -37.43
N ILE A 268 4.25 -20.88 -37.81
CA ILE A 268 3.14 -20.82 -38.78
C ILE A 268 3.63 -21.19 -40.18
N GLU A 269 4.76 -20.65 -40.63
CA GLU A 269 5.34 -20.96 -41.94
C GLU A 269 5.73 -22.45 -42.04
N PHE A 270 6.33 -23.02 -40.98
CA PHE A 270 6.66 -24.44 -40.91
C PHE A 270 5.43 -25.35 -40.97
N HIS A 271 4.36 -25.03 -40.23
CA HIS A 271 3.10 -25.79 -40.31
C HIS A 271 2.40 -25.66 -41.67
N GLN A 272 2.56 -24.52 -42.34
CA GLN A 272 1.99 -24.29 -43.67
C GLN A 272 2.75 -25.06 -44.76
N GLU A 273 4.08 -25.15 -44.70
CA GLU A 273 4.87 -26.01 -45.59
C GLU A 273 4.55 -27.50 -45.38
N GLN A 274 4.45 -27.94 -44.12
CA GLN A 274 4.16 -29.35 -43.80
C GLN A 274 2.77 -29.80 -44.27
N SER A 275 1.77 -28.90 -44.22
CA SER A 275 0.42 -29.16 -44.71
C SER A 275 0.32 -29.15 -46.24
N LEU A 276 1.16 -28.37 -46.94
CA LEU A 276 1.32 -28.42 -48.40
C LEU A 276 2.00 -29.72 -48.88
N GLU A 277 3.00 -30.23 -48.15
CA GLU A 277 3.64 -31.52 -48.43
C GLU A 277 2.71 -32.72 -48.17
N LEU A 278 1.86 -32.65 -47.14
CA LEU A 278 0.85 -33.68 -46.86
C LEU A 278 -0.31 -33.64 -47.86
N GLY A 279 -0.72 -32.46 -48.33
CA GLY A 279 -1.74 -32.31 -49.37
C GLY A 279 -1.31 -32.83 -50.75
N THR A 280 -0.01 -32.73 -51.08
CA THR A 280 0.54 -33.27 -52.34
C THR A 280 0.76 -34.79 -52.29
N ARG A 281 1.03 -35.37 -51.13
CA ARG A 281 1.07 -36.84 -50.93
C ARG A 281 -0.30 -37.51 -50.80
N GLY A 282 -1.33 -36.78 -50.37
CA GLY A 282 -2.70 -37.31 -50.26
C GLY A 282 -3.47 -37.41 -51.60
N GLY A 283 -2.99 -36.74 -52.66
CA GLY A 283 -3.65 -36.70 -53.97
C GLY A 283 -3.30 -37.83 -54.94
N THR A 284 -2.40 -38.74 -54.58
CA THR A 284 -1.90 -39.80 -55.49
C THR A 284 -2.30 -41.23 -55.12
N SER A 285 -3.17 -41.44 -54.12
CA SER A 285 -3.59 -42.80 -53.72
C SER A 285 -5.09 -43.10 -53.86
N THR A 286 -5.91 -42.21 -54.42
CA THR A 286 -7.34 -42.48 -54.66
C THR A 286 -7.71 -42.74 -56.12
N LEU A 287 -6.74 -42.84 -57.03
CA LEU A 287 -6.99 -43.15 -58.46
C LEU A 287 -6.84 -44.62 -58.85
N ASP A 288 -6.41 -45.51 -57.93
CA ASP A 288 -6.15 -46.93 -58.24
C ASP A 288 -7.14 -47.93 -57.60
N LEU A 289 -8.16 -47.47 -56.87
CA LEU A 289 -9.11 -48.38 -56.18
C LEU A 289 -10.48 -48.55 -56.85
N ASP A 290 -10.79 -47.78 -57.91
CA ASP A 290 -12.07 -47.93 -58.65
C ASP A 290 -11.97 -48.78 -59.91
N GLN A 291 -10.80 -49.32 -60.27
CA GLN A 291 -10.62 -50.11 -61.50
C GLN A 291 -10.50 -51.64 -61.31
N GLN A 292 -10.67 -52.15 -60.08
CA GLN A 292 -10.59 -53.58 -59.78
C GLN A 292 -11.89 -54.25 -59.29
N ARG A 293 -13.06 -53.57 -59.37
CA ARG A 293 -14.35 -54.13 -58.95
C ARG A 293 -15.32 -54.43 -60.10
N ASP A 294 -14.82 -54.69 -61.30
CA ASP A 294 -15.67 -55.05 -62.46
C ASP A 294 -15.16 -56.27 -63.26
N ASN A 295 -14.39 -57.15 -62.63
CA ASN A 295 -14.02 -58.45 -63.21
C ASN A 295 -13.99 -59.51 -62.11
N GLY A 296 -15.11 -60.22 -61.90
CA GLY A 296 -15.15 -61.40 -61.05
C GLY A 296 -16.55 -61.84 -60.66
N ASN A 297 -17.18 -62.63 -61.54
CA ASN A 297 -18.34 -63.52 -61.36
C ASN A 297 -19.66 -62.96 -60.84
#